data_AF-D5ZSQ9-F1
#
_entry.id   AF-D5ZSQ9-F1
#
_cell.length_a   1.000
_cell.length_b   1.000
_cell.length_c   1.000
_cell.angle_alpha   90.00
_cell.angle_beta   90.00
_cell.angle_gamma   90.00
#
_symmetry.space_group_name_H-M   'P 1'
#
loop_
_entity.id
_entity.type
_entity.pdbx_description
1 polymer ?
#
loop_
_entity_poly.entity_id
_entity_poly.type
_entity_poly.pdbx_seq_one_letter_code
_entity_poly.pdbx_strand_id
1 'polypeptide(L)' 'MRRADRAYQGAGATFRTPPYHHHEQPRQYQPFNHDHARIRALGDRAFAHLKTWRLLQRARRIGTAVQAVHALLTRTYSG' A
#
# COMPACT_ATOMS: atom_id res chain seq x y z
N MET A 1 5.71 12.02 -5.52
CA MET A 1 5.10 11.22 -6.60
C MET A 1 5.02 9.76 -6.13
N ARG A 2 3.83 9.20 -5.85
CA ARG A 2 3.67 7.76 -5.50
C ARG A 2 3.36 6.99 -6.79
N ARG A 3 3.88 5.77 -6.89
CA ARG A 3 3.87 4.90 -8.08
C ARG A 3 2.50 4.66 -8.74
N ALA A 4 1.40 4.91 -8.03
CA ALA A 4 0.04 4.69 -8.53
C ALA A 4 -0.34 5.59 -9.71
N ASP A 5 0.17 6.83 -9.75
CA ASP A 5 -0.19 7.81 -10.79
C ASP A 5 0.33 7.43 -12.18
N ARG A 6 1.42 6.65 -12.24
CA ARG A 6 2.04 6.23 -13.51
C ARG A 6 1.28 5.09 -14.20
N ALA A 7 0.56 4.25 -13.44
CA ALA A 7 -0.16 3.11 -14.01
C ALA A 7 -1.38 3.54 -14.84
N TYR A 8 -1.98 4.70 -14.55
CA TYR A 8 -3.18 5.17 -15.23
C TYR A 8 -2.90 5.90 -16.55
N GLN A 9 -1.66 6.34 -16.79
CA GLN A 9 -1.31 7.06 -18.03
C GLN A 9 -1.18 6.14 -19.27
N GLY A 10 -1.12 4.82 -19.09
CA GLY A 10 -1.02 3.84 -20.18
C GLY A 10 -2.34 3.16 -20.57
N ALA A 11 -3.44 3.43 -19.85
CA ALA A 11 -4.74 2.82 -20.14
C ALA A 11 -5.42 3.60 -21.28
N GLY A 12 -5.25 3.12 -22.51
CA GLY A 12 -5.81 3.72 -23.71
C GLY A 12 -7.33 3.95 -23.61
N ALA A 13 -7.72 5.21 -23.86
CA ALA A 13 -9.00 5.73 -24.33
C ALA A 13 -10.33 5.39 -23.62
N THR A 14 -10.43 4.38 -22.76
CA THR A 14 -11.72 4.02 -22.13
C THR A 14 -12.06 4.89 -20.93
N PHE A 15 -11.05 5.43 -20.24
CA PHE A 15 -11.24 6.29 -19.09
C PHE A 15 -10.73 7.70 -19.41
N ARG A 16 -11.60 8.70 -19.22
CA ARG A 16 -11.24 10.10 -19.37
C ARG A 16 -10.30 10.49 -18.24
N THR A 17 -8.99 10.36 -18.47
CA THR A 17 -7.95 10.81 -17.54
C THR A 17 -8.05 12.34 -17.42
N PRO A 18 -8.28 12.90 -16.23
CA PRO A 18 -8.31 14.35 -16.06
C PRO A 18 -6.97 14.97 -16.47
N PRO A 19 -6.97 16.15 -17.14
CA PRO A 19 -5.74 16.79 -17.58
C PRO A 19 -4.83 17.04 -16.38
N TYR A 20 -3.62 16.48 -16.47
CA TYR A 20 -2.61 16.48 -15.42
C TYR A 20 -1.87 17.83 -15.38
N HIS A 21 -2.61 18.92 -15.20
CA HIS A 21 -2.03 20.25 -14.97
C HIS A 21 -2.31 20.68 -13.54
N HIS A 22 -1.29 20.46 -12.70
CA HIS A 22 -1.26 20.67 -11.26
C HIS A 22 -1.31 22.13 -10.80
N HIS A 23 -1.73 23.08 -11.64
CA HIS A 23 -1.69 24.48 -11.23
C HIS A 23 -3.03 25.03 -10.78
N GLU A 24 -4.15 24.62 -11.36
CA GLU A 24 -5.46 24.98 -10.81
C GLU A 24 -6.42 23.86 -11.12
N GLN A 25 -6.47 22.84 -10.25
CA GLN A 25 -7.54 21.87 -10.36
C GLN A 25 -8.85 22.64 -10.17
N PRO A 26 -9.81 22.55 -11.12
CA PRO A 26 -11.02 23.35 -11.07
C PRO A 26 -11.70 23.21 -9.70
N ARG A 27 -12.15 24.32 -9.09
CA ARG A 27 -12.69 24.35 -7.71
C ARG A 27 -13.75 23.26 -7.47
N GLN A 28 -14.52 22.91 -8.50
CA GLN A 28 -15.49 21.81 -8.51
C GLN A 28 -14.94 20.44 -8.08
N TYR A 29 -13.63 20.18 -8.21
CA TYR A 29 -13.00 18.92 -7.81
C TYR A 29 -12.32 18.98 -6.44
N GLN A 30 -12.20 20.16 -5.82
CA GLN A 30 -11.58 20.30 -4.50
C GLN A 30 -12.31 19.51 -3.39
N PRO A 31 -13.65 19.49 -3.33
CA PRO A 31 -14.35 18.68 -2.33
C PRO A 31 -14.02 17.18 -2.46
N PHE A 32 -14.05 16.66 -3.69
CA PHE A 32 -13.70 15.26 -3.95
C PHE A 32 -12.25 14.93 -3.57
N ASN A 33 -11.31 15.81 -3.90
CA ASN A 33 -9.92 15.64 -3.51
C ASN A 33 -9.72 15.69 -2.00
N HIS A 34 -10.46 16.57 -1.31
CA HIS A 34 -10.40 16.70 0.13
C HIS A 34 -10.91 15.42 0.81
N ASP A 35 -12.05 14.89 0.35
CA ASP A 35 -12.60 13.64 0.84
C ASP A 35 -11.69 12.44 0.56
N HIS A 36 -11.13 12.38 -0.65
CA HIS A 36 -10.15 11.35 -1.02
C HIS A 36 -8.88 11.44 -0.16
N ALA A 37 -8.36 12.65 0.07
CA ALA A 37 -7.21 12.88 0.93
C ALA A 37 -7.49 12.47 2.38
N ARG A 38 -8.71 12.71 2.89
CA ARG A 38 -9.14 12.30 4.23
C ARG A 38 -9.14 10.78 4.38
N ILE A 39 -9.72 10.05 3.43
CA ILE A 39 -9.73 8.58 3.44
C ILE A 39 -8.30 8.04 3.35
N ARG A 40 -7.47 8.60 2.47
CA ARG A 40 -6.07 8.19 2.33
C ARG A 40 -5.26 8.45 3.60
N ALA A 41 -5.44 9.59 4.25
CA ALA A 41 -4.75 9.95 5.47
C ALA A 41 -5.12 8.98 6.62
N LEU A 42 -6.38 8.57 6.70
CA LEU A 42 -6.82 7.58 7.69
C LEU A 42 -6.15 6.21 7.45
N GLY A 43 -6.12 5.75 6.19
CA GLY A 43 -5.46 4.50 5.82
C GLY A 43 -3.96 4.53 6.09
N ASP A 44 -3.27 5.59 5.65
CA ASP A 44 -1.83 5.76 5.88
C ASP A 44 -1.51 5.79 7.40
N ARG A 45 -2.35 6.45 8.23
CA ARG A 45 -2.20 6.46 9.69
C ARG A 45 -2.42 5.07 10.30
N ALA A 46 -3.45 4.35 9.88
CA ALA A 46 -3.70 2.97 10.33
C ALA A 46 -2.52 2.05 10.01
N PHE A 47 -1.96 2.13 8.80
CA PHE A 47 -0.76 1.38 8.42
C PHE A 47 0.48 1.79 9.23
N ALA A 48 0.64 3.07 9.55
CA ALA A 48 1.74 3.53 10.42
C ALA A 48 1.61 2.95 11.84
N HIS A 49 0.41 2.91 12.41
CA HIS A 49 0.16 2.23 13.69
C HIS A 49 0.47 0.74 13.59
N LEU A 50 -0.03 0.03 12.58
CA LEU A 50 0.26 -1.39 12.40
C LEU A 50 1.76 -1.69 12.29
N LYS A 51 2.53 -0.84 11.61
CA LYS A 51 3.99 -0.99 11.47
C LYS A 51 4.74 -0.79 12.79
N THR A 52 4.23 0.07 13.68
CA THR A 52 4.83 0.38 14.98
C THR A 52 4.42 -0.60 16.08
N TRP A 53 3.40 -1.43 15.86
CA TRP A 53 2.95 -2.43 16.83
C TRP A 53 4.00 -3.53 17.05
N ARG A 54 4.65 -3.47 18.22
CA ARG A 54 5.65 -4.45 18.69
C ARG A 54 5.11 -5.89 18.69
N LEU A 55 3.80 -6.07 18.92
CA LEU A 55 3.14 -7.39 18.87
C LEU A 55 3.16 -7.98 17.46
N LEU A 56 2.82 -7.20 16.43
CA LEU A 56 2.86 -7.66 15.04
C LEU A 56 4.30 -7.99 14.62
N GLN A 57 5.26 -7.17 15.04
CA GLN A 57 6.68 -7.43 14.80
C GLN A 57 7.14 -8.73 15.47
N ARG A 58 6.73 -8.98 16.73
CA ARG A 58 7.02 -10.23 17.44
C ARG A 58 6.38 -11.44 16.75
N ALA A 59 5.11 -11.33 16.35
CA ALA A 59 4.41 -12.39 15.62
C ALA A 59 5.10 -12.75 14.30
N ARG A 60 5.54 -11.76 13.53
CA ARG A 60 6.33 -11.98 12.31
C ARG A 60 7.62 -12.73 12.59
N ARG A 61 8.37 -12.35 13.63
CA ARG A 61 9.62 -13.02 14.01
C ARG A 61 9.39 -14.49 14.38
N ILE A 62 8.33 -14.78 15.14
CA ILE A 62 7.95 -16.16 15.48
C ILE A 62 7.60 -16.94 14.21
N GLY A 63 6.79 -16.37 13.32
CA GLY A 63 6.46 -16.99 12.04
C GLY A 63 7.70 -17.31 11.20
N THR A 64 8.66 -16.39 11.10
CA THR A 64 9.93 -16.63 10.41
C THR A 64 10.74 -17.75 11.05
N ALA A 65 10.81 -17.80 12.38
CA ALA A 65 11.53 -18.88 13.09
C ALA A 65 10.89 -20.25 12.84
N VAL A 66 9.55 -20.33 12.90
CA VAL A 66 8.80 -21.56 12.61
C VAL A 66 9.05 -22.03 11.18
N GLN A 67 9.02 -21.10 10.20
CA GLN A 67 9.30 -21.42 8.81
C GLN A 67 10.73 -21.93 8.60
N ALA A 68 11.72 -21.33 9.26
CA ALA A 68 13.11 -21.79 9.20
C ALA A 68 13.29 -23.20 9.78
N VAL A 69 12.68 -23.49 10.93
CA VAL A 69 12.71 -24.83 11.54
C VAL A 69 12.00 -25.84 10.64
N HIS A 70 10.82 -25.50 10.11
CA HIS A 70 10.10 -26.36 9.20
C HIS A 70 10.94 -26.70 7.96
N ALA A 71 11.55 -25.70 7.32
CA ALA A 71 12.41 -25.90 6.15
C ALA A 71 13.63 -26.79 6.45
N LEU A 72 14.23 -26.66 7.63
CA LEU A 72 15.33 -27.53 8.06
C LEU A 72 14.87 -28.97 8.25
N LEU A 73 13.76 -29.18 8.96
CA LEU A 73 13.20 -30.52 9.16
C LEU A 73 12.84 -31.18 7.82
N THR A 74 12.14 -30.46 6.94
CA THR A 74 11.80 -30.97 5.60
C THR A 74 13.06 -31.36 4.81
N ARG A 75 14.13 -30.58 4.90
CA ARG A 75 15.41 -30.89 4.24
C ARG A 75 16.07 -32.14 4.83
N THR A 76 16.06 -32.32 6.15
CA THR A 76 16.68 -33.50 6.79
C THR A 76 15.92 -34.80 6.56
N TYR A 77 14.60 -34.75 6.36
CA TYR A 77 13.76 -35.92 6.10
C TYR A 77 13.63 -36.28 4.61
N SER A 78 14.17 -35.45 3.72
CA SER A 78 14.17 -35.67 2.26
C SER A 78 15.55 -36.12 1.73
N GLY A 79 16.48 -36.46 2.62
CA GLY A 79 17.82 -36.97 2.32
C GLY A 79 17.96 -38.46 2.59
#